data_AF-A0A2E7UPS3-F1
#
_entry.id   AF-A0A2E7UPS3-F1
#
_cell.length_a   1.000
_cell.length_b   1.000
_cell.length_c   1.000
_cell.angle_alpha   90.00
_cell.angle_beta   90.00
_cell.angle_gamma   90.00
#
_symmetry.space_group_name_H-M   'P 1'
#
loop_
_entity.id
_entity.type
_entity.pdbx_description
1 polymer ?
#
loop_
_entity_poly.entity_id
_entity_poly.type
_entity_poly.pdbx_seq_one_letter_code
_entity_poly.pdbx_strand_id
1 'polypeptide(L)'
;MPSFIGLPIRVARKLVHLVTGGGQKPPPPPRPADRWELRSLKRPDPQPDGADVHAHAHDHGHSHDHGHAHDHGDSQAPEPAPAPEPTPEPLDIVATDTPNPMARKFSMNRVVVSGKESKSYQAPEEASGDPLGEALFTVEGVASVFATGSFVTVIKSEAAQWEAVSPAVEVVLKKHFAG
;
A
#
# COMPACT_ATOMS: atom_id res chain seq x y z
N MET A 1 -28.39 -67.93 -18.86
CA MET A 1 -29.00 -66.59 -18.73
C MET A 1 -27.86 -65.59 -18.86
N PRO A 2 -27.82 -64.76 -19.93
CA PRO A 2 -26.64 -63.96 -20.27
C PRO A 2 -26.54 -62.66 -19.45
N SER A 3 -25.28 -62.30 -19.22
CA SER A 3 -24.73 -61.27 -18.35
C SER A 3 -25.07 -59.84 -18.78
N PHE A 4 -25.31 -58.97 -17.79
CA PHE A 4 -25.50 -57.53 -17.97
C PHE A 4 -24.19 -56.82 -18.32
N ILE A 5 -24.23 -56.10 -19.43
CA ILE A 5 -23.22 -55.19 -19.95
C ILE A 5 -23.44 -53.82 -19.30
N GLY A 6 -22.45 -53.32 -18.54
CA GLY A 6 -22.40 -51.95 -18.01
C GLY A 6 -21.24 -51.18 -18.65
N LEU A 7 -21.57 -50.17 -19.46
CA LEU A 7 -20.67 -49.30 -20.20
C LEU A 7 -19.60 -48.59 -19.33
N PRO A 8 -18.38 -48.33 -19.86
CA PRO A 8 -17.45 -47.40 -19.23
C PRO A 8 -17.88 -45.94 -19.44
N ILE A 9 -17.93 -45.17 -18.34
CA ILE A 9 -18.15 -43.72 -18.35
C ILE A 9 -16.97 -43.05 -19.07
N ARG A 10 -17.23 -42.52 -20.27
CA ARG A 10 -16.30 -41.65 -20.99
C ARG A 10 -16.35 -40.25 -20.37
N VAL A 11 -15.29 -39.85 -19.66
CA VAL A 11 -15.05 -38.44 -19.35
C VAL A 11 -14.67 -37.73 -20.65
N ALA A 12 -15.61 -36.96 -21.19
CA ALA A 12 -15.40 -36.14 -22.36
C ALA A 12 -14.48 -34.95 -22.02
N ARG A 13 -13.26 -34.96 -22.57
CA ARG A 13 -12.42 -33.77 -22.74
C ARG A 13 -13.17 -32.78 -23.63
N LYS A 14 -13.70 -31.71 -23.05
CA LYS A 14 -14.19 -30.57 -23.82
C LYS A 14 -13.01 -29.65 -24.13
N LEU A 15 -12.48 -29.82 -25.33
CA LEU A 15 -11.62 -28.88 -26.02
C LEU A 15 -12.46 -27.63 -26.34
N VAL A 16 -12.11 -26.47 -25.79
CA VAL A 16 -12.65 -25.17 -26.25
C VAL A 16 -11.53 -24.45 -27.01
N HIS A 17 -11.85 -24.08 -28.24
CA HIS A 17 -10.99 -23.35 -29.15
C HIS A 17 -10.75 -21.91 -28.68
N LEU A 18 -9.49 -21.49 -28.83
CA LEU A 18 -9.03 -20.24 -29.45
C LEU A 18 -10.01 -19.04 -29.45
N VAL A 19 -9.71 -18.02 -28.65
CA VAL A 19 -10.18 -16.64 -28.85
C VAL A 19 -9.00 -15.75 -29.22
N THR A 20 -9.10 -15.13 -30.38
CA THR A 20 -8.19 -14.11 -30.92
C THR A 20 -8.51 -12.74 -30.30
N GLY A 21 -7.47 -12.04 -29.85
CA GLY A 21 -7.27 -10.59 -30.00
C GLY A 21 -8.24 -9.60 -29.32
N GLY A 22 -7.80 -8.99 -28.22
CA GLY A 22 -8.35 -7.75 -27.67
C GLY A 22 -7.30 -7.04 -26.81
N GLY A 23 -6.92 -5.81 -27.15
CA GLY A 23 -5.74 -5.11 -26.65
C GLY A 23 -5.65 -4.99 -25.13
N GLN A 24 -4.50 -5.38 -24.57
CA GLN A 24 -4.16 -5.04 -23.20
C GLN A 24 -3.95 -3.53 -23.08
N LYS A 25 -4.83 -2.85 -22.34
CA LYS A 25 -4.62 -1.46 -21.92
C LYS A 25 -3.31 -1.40 -21.12
N PRO A 26 -2.36 -0.49 -21.45
CA PRO A 26 -1.12 -0.39 -20.70
C PRO A 26 -1.41 -0.13 -19.21
N PRO A 27 -0.56 -0.64 -18.31
CA PRO A 27 -0.73 -0.39 -16.88
C PRO A 27 -0.76 1.12 -16.61
N PRO A 28 -1.59 1.59 -15.65
CA PRO A 28 -1.60 3.00 -15.27
C PRO A 28 -0.20 3.42 -14.77
N PRO A 29 0.22 4.67 -14.98
CA PRO A 29 1.47 5.16 -14.43
C PRO A 29 1.45 5.04 -12.89
N PRO A 30 2.61 4.82 -12.25
CA PRO A 30 2.69 4.79 -10.80
C PRO A 30 2.16 6.09 -10.20
N ARG A 31 1.46 5.98 -9.05
CA ARG A 31 0.93 7.14 -8.32
C ARG A 31 2.09 8.05 -7.87
N PRO A 32 1.89 9.36 -7.74
CA PRO A 32 2.95 10.34 -7.43
C PRO A 32 3.54 10.26 -6.00
N ALA A 33 3.46 9.11 -5.32
CA ALA A 33 4.00 8.92 -3.96
C ALA A 33 5.49 8.48 -3.92
N ASP A 34 6.08 8.12 -5.06
CA ASP A 34 7.48 7.63 -5.13
C ASP A 34 8.50 8.73 -5.48
N ARG A 35 8.21 10.01 -5.17
CA ARG A 35 9.07 11.16 -5.56
C ARG A 35 10.23 11.45 -4.59
N TRP A 36 10.31 10.76 -3.45
CA TRP A 36 11.32 11.05 -2.42
C TRP A 36 12.66 10.32 -2.60
N GLU A 37 12.76 9.31 -3.47
CA GLU A 37 14.01 8.54 -3.68
C GLU A 37 15.04 9.19 -4.65
N LEU A 38 14.71 10.31 -5.31
CA LEU A 38 15.57 10.93 -6.33
C LEU A 38 16.47 12.08 -5.83
N ARG A 39 16.57 12.30 -4.51
CA ARG A 39 17.33 13.42 -3.92
C ARG A 39 18.64 13.02 -3.22
N SER A 40 19.07 11.77 -3.36
CA SER A 40 20.22 11.21 -2.61
C SER A 40 21.46 10.86 -3.45
N LEU A 41 21.54 11.28 -4.72
CA LEU A 41 22.77 11.09 -5.52
C LEU A 41 23.17 12.36 -6.27
N LYS A 42 23.86 13.28 -5.58
CA LYS A 42 24.85 14.16 -6.22
C LYS A 42 26.09 14.25 -5.33
N ARG A 43 27.22 14.06 -6.01
CA ARG A 43 28.55 13.65 -5.57
C ARG A 43 29.37 14.77 -4.88
N PRO A 44 30.51 14.44 -4.25
CA PRO A 44 31.26 15.34 -3.35
C PRO A 44 32.11 16.39 -4.08
N ASP A 45 32.46 17.45 -3.33
CA ASP A 45 33.40 18.53 -3.66
C ASP A 45 34.84 18.00 -3.87
N PRO A 46 35.59 18.59 -4.82
CA PRO A 46 36.87 19.18 -4.43
C PRO A 46 37.24 20.51 -5.16
N GLN A 47 37.77 21.45 -4.40
CA GLN A 47 38.46 22.70 -4.79
C GLN A 47 40.01 22.50 -5.02
N PRO A 48 40.89 23.52 -5.30
CA PRO A 48 41.00 24.64 -6.28
C PRO A 48 42.26 24.57 -7.20
N ASP A 49 42.36 25.44 -8.23
CA ASP A 49 43.54 26.28 -8.61
C ASP A 49 43.07 27.20 -9.77
N GLY A 50 43.22 28.52 -9.83
CA GLY A 50 44.47 29.29 -9.90
C GLY A 50 44.65 29.87 -11.33
N ALA A 51 45.06 31.14 -11.44
CA ALA A 51 45.53 31.89 -12.63
C ALA A 51 44.54 32.82 -13.41
N ASP A 52 44.60 34.11 -13.05
CA ASP A 52 45.03 35.28 -13.86
C ASP A 52 44.54 35.47 -15.33
N VAL A 53 43.87 36.59 -15.66
CA VAL A 53 44.42 37.77 -16.40
C VAL A 53 43.34 38.81 -16.80
N HIS A 54 43.53 40.05 -16.32
CA HIS A 54 43.44 41.40 -16.94
C HIS A 54 42.27 41.96 -17.81
N ALA A 55 41.93 43.22 -17.43
CA ALA A 55 41.57 44.42 -18.24
C ALA A 55 40.15 44.53 -18.83
N HIS A 56 39.48 45.70 -18.94
CA HIS A 56 39.88 47.11 -18.89
C HIS A 56 38.64 47.98 -18.56
N ALA A 57 38.88 49.18 -18.02
CA ALA A 57 37.88 50.16 -17.57
C ALA A 57 37.02 50.78 -18.69
N HIS A 58 35.86 51.36 -18.33
CA HIS A 58 35.56 52.78 -18.57
C HIS A 58 34.49 53.32 -17.60
N ASP A 59 34.76 54.55 -17.20
CA ASP A 59 34.02 55.45 -16.32
C ASP A 59 32.74 56.00 -16.96
N HIS A 60 31.78 56.42 -16.12
CA HIS A 60 31.07 57.71 -16.13
C HIS A 60 29.79 57.61 -15.31
N GLY A 61 29.77 58.32 -14.17
CA GLY A 61 28.67 58.30 -13.21
C GLY A 61 27.47 59.17 -13.57
N HIS A 62 26.41 59.07 -12.77
CA HIS A 62 25.73 60.22 -12.15
C HIS A 62 24.70 59.74 -11.13
N SER A 63 24.56 60.56 -10.10
CA SER A 63 23.73 60.43 -8.90
C SER A 63 22.24 60.29 -9.20
N HIS A 64 21.51 59.52 -8.37
CA HIS A 64 20.41 60.06 -7.55
C HIS A 64 20.09 59.12 -6.37
N ASP A 65 20.01 59.77 -5.21
CA ASP A 65 19.36 59.32 -3.98
C ASP A 65 17.88 58.99 -4.22
N HIS A 66 17.44 57.87 -3.66
CA HIS A 66 16.14 57.76 -2.98
C HIS A 66 16.23 56.63 -1.96
N GLY A 67 16.56 56.98 -0.72
CA GLY A 67 16.25 56.14 0.43
C GLY A 67 14.74 55.95 0.53
N HIS A 68 14.25 54.78 0.12
CA HIS A 68 12.90 54.32 0.49
C HIS A 68 13.07 53.19 1.50
N ALA A 69 13.01 53.56 2.77
CA ALA A 69 12.85 52.60 3.85
C ALA A 69 11.45 51.99 3.73
N HIS A 70 11.38 50.78 3.21
CA HIS A 70 10.33 49.86 3.59
C HIS A 70 10.91 48.93 4.66
N ASP A 71 10.61 49.28 5.90
CA ASP A 71 10.49 48.30 6.97
C ASP A 71 9.44 47.29 6.52
N HIS A 72 9.89 46.19 5.89
CA HIS A 72 9.12 44.96 5.93
C HIS A 72 9.42 44.35 7.28
N GLY A 73 8.73 44.84 8.30
CA GLY A 73 8.51 44.07 9.51
C GLY A 73 8.14 42.67 9.06
N ASP A 74 8.99 41.71 9.44
CA ASP A 74 8.77 40.29 9.25
C ASP A 74 7.39 40.01 9.85
N SER A 75 6.38 40.01 9.00
CA SER A 75 5.08 39.47 9.34
C SER A 75 5.32 37.98 9.37
N GLN A 76 5.87 37.53 10.50
CA GLN A 76 5.72 36.17 10.93
C GLN A 76 4.22 35.95 10.94
N ALA A 77 3.73 35.38 9.83
CA ALA A 77 2.44 34.75 9.78
C ALA A 77 2.34 33.93 11.07
N PRO A 78 1.21 33.96 11.79
CA PRO A 78 1.08 33.08 12.94
C PRO A 78 1.47 31.70 12.45
N GLU A 79 2.49 31.10 13.08
CA GLU A 79 2.84 29.71 12.82
C GLU A 79 1.51 28.95 12.79
N PRO A 80 1.24 28.14 11.75
CA PRO A 80 0.04 27.32 11.78
C PRO A 80 0.09 26.59 13.12
N ALA A 81 -0.94 26.79 13.95
CA ALA A 81 -1.03 26.17 15.26
C ALA A 81 -0.57 24.71 15.14
N PRO A 82 0.21 24.18 16.10
CA PRO A 82 0.66 22.80 16.03
C PRO A 82 -0.57 21.95 15.72
N ALA A 83 -0.51 21.18 14.62
CA ALA A 83 -1.54 20.21 14.29
C ALA A 83 -1.91 19.48 15.59
N PRO A 84 -3.20 19.24 15.87
CA PRO A 84 -3.60 18.61 17.13
C PRO A 84 -2.68 17.41 17.36
N GLU A 85 -2.08 17.35 18.55
CA GLU A 85 -1.25 16.23 18.98
C GLU A 85 -1.91 14.93 18.50
N PRO A 86 -1.18 13.95 17.92
CA PRO A 86 -1.81 12.76 17.37
C PRO A 86 -2.48 12.00 18.53
N THR A 87 -3.75 12.30 18.77
CA THR A 87 -4.65 11.40 19.47
C THR A 87 -4.50 10.07 18.75
N PRO A 88 -4.25 8.95 19.44
CA PRO A 88 -4.15 7.66 18.76
C PRO A 88 -5.41 7.50 17.94
N GLU A 89 -5.28 7.59 16.61
CA GLU A 89 -6.43 7.61 15.74
C GLU A 89 -7.19 6.30 15.98
N PRO A 90 -8.50 6.30 16.23
CA PRO A 90 -9.21 5.05 16.47
C PRO A 90 -8.98 4.09 15.30
N LEU A 91 -8.79 2.80 15.61
CA LEU A 91 -8.64 1.79 14.56
C LEU A 91 -9.94 1.74 13.74
N ASP A 92 -9.84 2.11 12.47
CA ASP A 92 -10.92 2.00 11.49
C ASP A 92 -10.69 0.74 10.65
N ILE A 93 -11.74 -0.07 10.49
CA ILE A 93 -11.71 -1.29 9.67
C ILE A 93 -12.87 -1.25 8.70
N VAL A 94 -12.56 -1.31 7.41
CA VAL A 94 -13.54 -1.35 6.32
C VAL A 94 -13.49 -2.72 5.66
N ALA A 95 -14.56 -3.48 5.81
CA ALA A 95 -14.77 -4.73 5.08
C ALA A 95 -15.35 -4.41 3.69
N THR A 96 -14.78 -4.99 2.63
CA THR A 96 -15.23 -4.81 1.24
C THR A 96 -15.33 -6.16 0.56
N ASP A 97 -16.47 -6.40 -0.07
CA ASP A 97 -16.67 -7.57 -0.91
C ASP A 97 -15.74 -7.56 -2.12
N THR A 98 -15.30 -8.76 -2.51
CA THR A 98 -14.51 -8.96 -3.70
C THR A 98 -15.35 -9.68 -4.76
N PRO A 99 -14.96 -9.66 -6.05
CA PRO A 99 -15.62 -10.48 -7.07
C PRO A 99 -15.59 -11.98 -6.76
N ASN A 100 -14.69 -12.43 -5.86
CA ASN A 100 -14.68 -13.79 -5.33
C ASN A 100 -15.59 -13.86 -4.08
N PRO A 101 -16.72 -14.59 -4.11
CA PRO A 101 -17.64 -14.68 -2.97
C PRO A 101 -17.04 -15.36 -1.73
N MET A 102 -15.96 -16.14 -1.91
CA MET A 102 -15.22 -16.76 -0.80
C MET A 102 -14.20 -15.83 -0.18
N ALA A 103 -13.91 -14.68 -0.79
CA ALA A 103 -12.88 -13.75 -0.31
C ALA A 103 -13.47 -12.38 0.04
N ARG A 104 -13.04 -11.84 1.18
CA ARG A 104 -13.39 -10.49 1.63
C ARG A 104 -12.12 -9.76 2.07
N LYS A 105 -12.03 -8.48 1.71
CA LYS A 105 -10.90 -7.63 2.05
C LYS A 105 -11.26 -6.72 3.22
N PHE A 106 -10.39 -6.68 4.22
CA PHE A 106 -10.45 -5.81 5.39
C PHE A 106 -9.33 -4.80 5.27
N SER A 107 -9.68 -3.54 5.02
CA SER A 107 -8.71 -2.43 4.93
C SER A 107 -8.75 -1.65 6.24
N MET A 108 -7.61 -1.15 6.70
CA MET A 108 -7.53 -0.45 7.98
C MET A 108 -6.62 0.78 7.92
N ASN A 109 -6.78 1.71 8.86
CA ASN A 109 -5.93 2.89 9.01
C ASN A 109 -4.60 2.59 9.75
N ARG A 110 -4.12 1.34 9.66
CA ARG A 110 -2.88 0.85 10.27
C ARG A 110 -2.12 -0.02 9.28
N VAL A 111 -0.78 -0.03 9.41
CA VAL A 111 0.08 -0.92 8.63
C VAL A 111 0.08 -2.28 9.31
N VAL A 112 -0.38 -3.29 8.58
CA VAL A 112 -0.42 -4.70 8.97
C VAL A 112 0.94 -5.37 8.72
N VAL A 113 1.49 -5.14 7.52
CA VAL A 113 2.79 -5.66 7.10
C VAL A 113 3.65 -4.49 6.67
N SER A 114 4.77 -4.29 7.35
CA SER A 114 5.74 -3.25 7.04
C SER A 114 6.53 -3.57 5.77
N GLY A 115 6.87 -2.54 4.99
CA GLY A 115 7.71 -2.68 3.79
C GLY A 115 6.96 -3.18 2.55
N LYS A 116 7.70 -3.79 1.61
CA LYS A 116 7.16 -4.32 0.34
C LYS A 116 6.74 -5.79 0.45
N GLU A 117 6.70 -6.34 1.65
CA GLU A 117 6.44 -7.75 1.90
C GLU A 117 4.93 -8.03 2.01
N SER A 118 4.58 -9.29 1.80
CA SER A 118 3.23 -9.81 2.00
C SER A 118 3.30 -11.13 2.73
N LYS A 119 2.37 -11.36 3.63
CA LYS A 119 2.21 -12.61 4.37
C LYS A 119 1.00 -13.35 3.80
N SER A 120 1.17 -14.62 3.47
CA SER A 120 0.11 -15.45 2.91
C SER A 120 0.13 -16.81 3.60
N TYR A 121 -1.04 -17.24 4.06
CA TYR A 121 -1.23 -18.48 4.80
C TYR A 121 -2.40 -19.22 4.18
N GLN A 122 -2.17 -20.42 3.67
CA GLN A 122 -3.22 -21.30 3.15
C GLN A 122 -3.75 -22.26 4.20
N ALA A 123 -3.01 -22.46 5.30
CA ALA A 123 -3.41 -23.28 6.44
C ALA A 123 -2.95 -22.66 7.77
N PRO A 124 -3.57 -23.03 8.90
CA PRO A 124 -3.18 -22.56 10.23
C PRO A 124 -1.71 -22.86 10.57
N GLU A 125 -1.18 -24.00 10.10
CA GLU A 125 0.21 -24.40 10.36
C GLU A 125 1.23 -23.42 9.77
N GLU A 126 0.91 -22.79 8.64
CA GLU A 126 1.79 -21.81 7.98
C GLU A 126 1.82 -20.47 8.73
N ALA A 127 0.80 -20.18 9.54
CA ALA A 127 0.76 -18.98 10.36
C ALA A 127 1.55 -19.11 11.67
N SER A 128 2.07 -20.31 11.99
CA SER A 128 2.82 -20.56 13.21
C SER A 128 3.98 -19.57 13.39
N GLY A 129 4.00 -18.86 14.52
CA GLY A 129 5.00 -17.82 14.81
C GLY A 129 4.63 -16.43 14.28
N ASP A 130 3.50 -16.26 13.60
CA ASP A 130 2.91 -14.96 13.28
C ASP A 130 1.66 -14.70 14.15
N PRO A 131 1.75 -13.83 15.17
CA PRO A 131 0.65 -13.63 16.13
C PRO A 131 -0.66 -13.14 15.49
N LEU A 132 -0.59 -12.43 14.37
CA LEU A 132 -1.77 -11.99 13.63
C LEU A 132 -2.41 -13.15 12.87
N GLY A 133 -1.61 -13.89 12.10
CA GLY A 133 -2.06 -15.06 11.36
C GLY A 133 -2.67 -16.10 12.29
N GLU A 134 -1.98 -16.46 13.37
CA GLU A 134 -2.48 -17.41 14.37
C GLU A 134 -3.83 -16.94 14.95
N ALA A 135 -3.93 -15.65 15.31
CA ALA A 135 -5.17 -15.09 15.83
C ALA A 135 -6.31 -15.13 14.80
N LEU A 136 -6.04 -14.88 13.52
CA LEU A 136 -7.06 -14.92 12.47
C LEU A 136 -7.57 -16.35 12.21
N PHE A 137 -6.71 -17.36 12.30
CA PHE A 137 -7.11 -18.76 12.19
C PHE A 137 -7.88 -19.30 13.40
N THR A 138 -7.95 -18.55 14.51
CA THR A 138 -8.88 -18.89 15.61
C THR A 138 -10.34 -18.64 15.26
N VAL A 139 -10.62 -17.88 14.20
CA VAL A 139 -11.98 -17.63 13.72
C VAL A 139 -12.47 -18.85 12.94
N GLU A 140 -13.53 -19.47 13.44
CA GLU A 140 -14.14 -20.62 12.77
C GLU A 140 -14.58 -20.24 11.34
N GLY A 141 -14.18 -21.06 10.38
CA GLY A 141 -14.53 -20.87 8.99
C GLY A 141 -13.53 -20.03 8.18
N VAL A 142 -12.43 -19.54 8.76
CA VAL A 142 -11.30 -18.99 8.00
C VAL A 142 -10.50 -20.13 7.37
N ALA A 143 -10.36 -20.09 6.04
CA ALA A 143 -9.61 -21.07 5.26
C ALA A 143 -8.22 -20.56 4.89
N SER A 144 -8.08 -19.28 4.53
CA SER A 144 -6.79 -18.70 4.17
C SER A 144 -6.75 -17.20 4.46
N VAL A 145 -5.55 -16.69 4.67
CA VAL A 145 -5.30 -15.28 5.01
C VAL A 145 -4.18 -14.74 4.14
N PHE A 146 -4.38 -13.55 3.60
CA PHE A 146 -3.35 -12.79 2.90
C PHE A 146 -3.29 -11.38 3.48
N ALA A 147 -2.12 -10.92 3.90
CA ALA A 147 -1.91 -9.61 4.50
C ALA A 147 -0.79 -8.86 3.77
N THR A 148 -1.01 -7.58 3.46
CA THR A 148 0.01 -6.70 2.90
C THR A 148 -0.35 -5.25 3.13
N GLY A 149 0.66 -4.41 3.39
CA GLY A 149 0.46 -2.98 3.67
C GLY A 149 -0.59 -2.78 4.76
N SER A 150 -1.71 -2.14 4.42
CA SER A 150 -2.81 -1.81 5.34
C SER A 150 -4.09 -2.62 5.11
N PHE A 151 -4.00 -3.81 4.52
CA PHE A 151 -5.17 -4.66 4.33
C PHE A 151 -4.89 -6.15 4.53
N VAL A 152 -5.94 -6.86 4.93
CA VAL A 152 -6.00 -8.32 5.09
C VAL A 152 -7.13 -8.84 4.23
N THR A 153 -6.85 -9.79 3.34
CA THR A 153 -7.86 -10.56 2.63
C THR A 153 -8.02 -11.90 3.33
N VAL A 154 -9.25 -12.21 3.70
CA VAL A 154 -9.61 -13.51 4.27
C VAL A 154 -10.38 -14.30 3.24
N ILE A 155 -10.02 -15.56 3.07
CA ILE A 155 -10.81 -16.55 2.35
C ILE A 155 -11.51 -17.41 3.38
N LYS A 156 -12.83 -17.49 3.30
CA LYS A 156 -13.63 -18.38 4.16
C LYS A 156 -13.76 -19.77 3.55
N SER A 157 -14.05 -20.75 4.39
CA SER A 157 -14.46 -22.09 3.99
C SER A 157 -15.84 -22.07 3.32
N GLU A 158 -16.15 -23.12 2.55
CA GLU A 158 -17.42 -23.24 1.82
C GLU A 158 -18.63 -23.30 2.77
N ALA A 159 -18.48 -23.92 3.95
CA ALA A 159 -19.54 -24.06 4.94
C ALA A 159 -19.83 -22.76 5.74
N ALA A 160 -18.87 -21.84 5.81
CA ALA A 160 -18.99 -20.63 6.62
C ALA A 160 -19.81 -19.52 5.94
N GLN A 161 -20.41 -18.63 6.73
CA GLN A 161 -21.15 -17.45 6.23
C GLN A 161 -20.46 -16.16 6.68
N TRP A 162 -20.49 -15.13 5.83
CA TRP A 162 -19.80 -13.86 6.10
C TRP A 162 -20.40 -13.10 7.28
N GLU A 163 -21.68 -13.31 7.57
CA GLU A 163 -22.41 -12.74 8.70
C GLU A 163 -21.81 -13.17 10.05
N ALA A 164 -21.18 -14.34 10.11
CA ALA A 164 -20.46 -14.82 11.30
C ALA A 164 -18.95 -14.52 11.23
N VAL A 165 -18.33 -14.75 10.06
CA VAL A 165 -16.87 -14.62 9.91
C VAL A 165 -16.41 -13.16 9.97
N SER A 166 -17.10 -12.24 9.29
CA SER A 166 -16.70 -10.84 9.21
C SER A 166 -16.60 -10.15 10.58
N PRO A 167 -17.65 -10.18 11.45
CA PRO A 167 -17.54 -9.55 12.77
C PRO A 167 -16.48 -10.21 13.66
N ALA A 168 -16.29 -11.53 13.56
CA ALA A 168 -15.26 -12.24 14.33
C ALA A 168 -13.83 -11.83 13.90
N VAL A 169 -13.58 -11.72 12.59
CA VAL A 169 -12.31 -11.22 12.05
C VAL A 169 -12.05 -9.79 12.51
N GLU A 170 -13.04 -8.91 12.46
CA GLU A 170 -12.89 -7.52 12.94
C GLU A 170 -12.52 -7.43 14.42
N VAL A 171 -13.10 -8.29 15.27
CA VAL A 171 -12.76 -8.36 16.70
C VAL A 171 -11.30 -8.78 16.89
N VAL A 172 -10.84 -9.79 16.14
CA VAL A 172 -9.45 -10.25 16.18
C VAL A 172 -8.50 -9.14 15.75
N LEU A 173 -8.78 -8.47 14.64
CA LEU A 173 -7.98 -7.35 14.13
C LEU A 173 -7.94 -6.20 15.16
N LYS A 174 -9.10 -5.78 15.69
CA LYS A 174 -9.18 -4.75 16.73
C LYS A 174 -8.34 -5.12 17.95
N LYS A 175 -8.45 -6.35 18.43
CA LYS A 175 -7.68 -6.84 19.58
C LYS A 175 -6.17 -6.85 19.31
N HIS A 176 -5.76 -7.22 18.10
CA HIS A 176 -4.34 -7.28 17.73
C HIS A 176 -3.69 -5.88 17.70
N PHE A 177 -4.41 -4.86 17.24
CA PHE A 177 -3.91 -3.48 17.11
C PHE A 177 -4.30 -2.54 18.27
N ALA A 178 -4.95 -3.04 19.32
CA ALA A 178 -5.34 -2.23 20.49
C ALA A 178 -4.19 -1.99 21.50
N GLY A 179 -2.96 -2.37 21.17
CA GLY A 179 -1.77 -2.27 22.02
C GLY A 179 -0.81 -1.18 21.58
#